data_AF-A0A1Z4KVT4-F1
#
_entry.id   AF-A0A1Z4KVT4-F1
#
_cell.length_a   1.000
_cell.length_b   1.000
_cell.length_c   1.000
_cell.angle_alpha   90.00
_cell.angle_beta   90.00
_cell.angle_gamma   90.00
#
_symmetry.space_group_name_H-M   'P 1'
#
loop_
_entity.id
_entity.type
_entity.pdbx_description
1 polymer ?
#
loop_
_entity_poly.entity_id
_entity_poly.type
_entity_poly.pdbx_seq_one_letter_code
_entity_poly.pdbx_strand_id
1 'polypeptide(L)'
;MSFTEKLQSGFFIIAILIGLILGRIKWVEENAVFLIVPSLMVMLYGVFLNIPLNHLGQAFQNYKMTGLILGMNFIWTPVFVWGLGGIFLRNSPDLRVGLIMLMVTPTTSLLA
;
A
#
# COMPACT_ATOMS: atom_id res chain seq x y z
N MET A 1 3.92 -24.30 5.55
CA MET A 1 4.37 -22.93 5.24
C MET A 1 5.83 -23.02 4.84
N SER A 2 6.12 -22.61 3.61
CA SER A 2 7.45 -22.76 3.00
C SER A 2 8.49 -21.98 3.82
N PHE A 3 9.70 -22.53 3.97
CA PHE A 3 10.81 -21.84 4.67
C PHE A 3 11.09 -20.46 4.05
N THR A 4 10.81 -20.30 2.76
CA THR A 4 10.92 -19.05 1.99
C THR A 4 9.92 -17.97 2.41
N GLU A 5 8.70 -18.34 2.82
CA GLU A 5 7.66 -17.37 3.25
C GLU A 5 8.01 -16.72 4.60
N LYS A 6 8.53 -17.53 5.54
CA LYS A 6 9.03 -17.02 6.83
C LYS A 6 10.25 -16.12 6.65
N LEU A 7 11.14 -16.48 5.71
CA LEU A 7 12.34 -15.69 5.43
C LEU A 7 11.99 -14.32 4.81
N GLN A 8 10.98 -14.25 3.95
CA GLN A 8 10.49 -13.01 3.35
C GLN A 8 9.99 -12.02 4.42
N SER A 9 9.17 -12.50 5.36
CA SER A 9 8.69 -11.65 6.48
C SER A 9 9.84 -11.15 7.35
N GLY A 10 10.83 -12.01 7.63
CA GLY A 10 12.03 -11.62 8.37
C GLY A 10 12.84 -10.54 7.64
N PHE A 11 13.01 -10.68 6.32
CA PHE A 11 13.72 -9.70 5.51
C PHE A 11 13.03 -8.34 5.48
N PHE A 12 11.70 -8.30 5.38
CA PHE A 12 10.93 -7.04 5.46
C PHE A 12 11.16 -6.31 6.78
N ILE A 13 11.11 -7.03 7.91
CA ILE A 13 11.33 -6.42 9.23
C ILE A 13 12.74 -5.83 9.31
N ILE A 14 13.76 -6.57 8.86
CA ILE A 14 15.15 -6.10 8.84
C ILE A 14 15.28 -4.86 7.95
N ALA A 15 14.68 -4.85 6.77
CA ALA A 15 14.69 -3.71 5.85
C ALA A 15 14.03 -2.46 6.47
N ILE A 16 12.89 -2.62 7.17
CA ILE A 16 12.22 -1.52 7.88
C ILE A 16 13.12 -0.95 8.97
N LEU A 17 13.74 -1.82 9.78
CA LEU A 17 14.65 -1.40 10.84
C LEU A 17 15.86 -0.63 10.29
N ILE A 18 16.47 -1.13 9.21
CA ILE A 18 17.57 -0.46 8.52
C ILE A 18 17.10 0.90 7.99
N GLY A 19 15.93 0.95 7.34
CA GLY A 19 15.34 2.20 6.85
C GLY A 19 15.11 3.24 7.95
N LEU A 20 14.65 2.83 9.13
CA LEU A 20 14.45 3.72 10.28
C LEU A 20 15.77 4.26 10.86
N ILE A 21 16.84 3.46 10.82
CA ILE A 21 18.16 3.89 11.27
C ILE A 21 18.76 4.88 10.25
N LEU A 22 18.73 4.51 8.96
CA LEU A 22 19.27 5.33 7.87
C LEU A 22 18.50 6.64 7.70
N GLY A 23 17.18 6.63 7.91
CA GLY A 23 16.32 7.81 7.80
C GLY A 23 16.62 8.91 8.82
N ARG A 24 17.44 8.66 9.84
CA ARG A 24 17.92 9.71 10.77
C ARG A 24 19.08 10.54 10.20
N ILE A 25 19.70 10.09 9.10
CA ILE A 25 20.80 10.78 8.45
C ILE A 25 20.20 11.80 7.48
N LYS A 26 20.44 13.11 7.70
CA LYS A 26 19.90 14.20 6.87
C LYS A 26 20.14 14.01 5.36
N TRP A 27 21.33 13.53 5.00
CA TRP A 27 21.66 13.24 3.60
C TRP A 27 20.76 12.15 2.99
N VAL A 28 20.39 11.13 3.77
CA VAL A 28 19.46 10.08 3.32
C VAL A 28 18.04 10.63 3.26
N GLU A 29 17.61 11.41 4.26
CA GLU A 29 16.29 12.05 4.27
C GLU A 29 16.03 12.88 3.01
N GLU A 30 17.00 13.73 2.62
CA GLU A 30 16.89 14.60 1.44
C GLU A 30 16.91 13.81 0.12
N ASN A 31 17.70 12.73 0.03
CA ASN A 31 17.86 11.95 -1.20
C ASN A 31 16.92 10.75 -1.32
N ALA A 32 16.21 10.37 -0.24
CA ALA A 32 15.35 9.20 -0.21
C ALA A 32 14.25 9.26 -1.28
N VAL A 33 13.67 10.44 -1.51
CA VAL A 33 12.61 10.63 -2.50
C VAL A 33 13.07 10.22 -3.90
N PHE A 34 14.33 10.53 -4.26
CA PHE A 34 14.90 10.17 -5.56
C PHE A 34 15.09 8.67 -5.73
N LEU A 35 15.20 7.91 -4.64
CA LEU A 35 15.32 6.45 -4.66
C LEU A 35 13.95 5.74 -4.58
N ILE A 36 13.02 6.30 -3.80
CA ILE A 36 11.69 5.73 -3.58
C ILE A 36 10.89 5.71 -4.88
N VAL A 37 10.84 6.83 -5.62
CA VAL A 37 10.00 6.94 -6.82
C VAL A 37 10.39 5.92 -7.90
N PRO A 38 11.67 5.79 -8.32
CA PRO A 38 12.07 4.78 -9.30
C PRO A 38 11.84 3.34 -8.81
N SER A 39 12.10 3.07 -7.52
CA SER A 39 11.85 1.75 -6.93
C SER A 39 10.38 1.36 -7.00
N LEU A 40 9.48 2.31 -6.69
CA LEU A 40 8.04 2.11 -6.84
C LEU A 40 7.64 1.90 -8.31
N MET A 41 8.22 2.64 -9.24
CA MET A 41 7.97 2.45 -10.68
C MET A 41 8.37 1.05 -11.15
N VAL A 42 9.56 0.57 -10.75
CA VAL A 42 10.03 -0.78 -11.08
C VAL A 42 9.11 -1.84 -10.48
N MET A 43 8.70 -1.67 -9.21
CA MET A 43 7.77 -2.58 -8.55
C MET A 43 6.43 -2.63 -9.29
N LEU A 44 5.82 -1.48 -9.58
CA LEU A 44 4.54 -1.40 -10.29
C LEU A 44 4.65 -1.98 -11.70
N TYR A 45 5.73 -1.70 -12.42
CA TYR A 45 5.98 -2.27 -13.74
C TYR A 45 6.04 -3.80 -13.67
N GLY A 46 6.78 -4.36 -12.70
CA GLY A 46 6.84 -5.81 -12.48
C GLY A 46 5.47 -6.42 -12.15
N VAL A 47 4.67 -5.73 -11.33
CA VAL A 47 3.29 -6.15 -11.04
C VAL A 47 2.42 -6.13 -12.30
N PHE A 48 2.50 -5.06 -13.10
CA PHE A 48 1.70 -4.93 -14.33
C PHE A 48 2.06 -5.98 -15.39
N LEU A 49 3.33 -6.38 -15.49
CA LEU A 49 3.73 -7.47 -16.40
C LEU A 49 3.08 -8.82 -16.06
N ASN A 50 2.76 -9.06 -14.78
CA ASN A 50 2.10 -10.29 -14.35
C ASN A 50 0.58 -10.27 -14.56
N ILE A 51 -0.01 -9.11 -14.87
CA ILE A 51 -1.47 -8.98 -15.01
C ILE A 51 -1.88 -9.40 -16.43
N PRO A 52 -2.70 -10.46 -16.58
CA PRO A 52 -3.18 -10.89 -17.88
C PRO A 52 -4.23 -9.89 -18.40
N LEU A 53 -3.82 -9.05 -19.37
CA LEU A 53 -4.66 -8.00 -19.95
C LEU A 53 -5.98 -8.53 -20.56
N ASN A 54 -5.96 -9.79 -21.01
CA ASN A 54 -7.09 -10.46 -21.65
C ASN A 54 -8.29 -10.66 -20.70
N HIS A 55 -8.07 -10.71 -19.38
CA HIS A 55 -9.13 -10.88 -18.38
C HIS A 55 -9.69 -9.55 -17.85
N LEU A 56 -9.08 -8.39 -18.16
CA LEU A 56 -9.63 -7.10 -17.74
C LEU A 56 -11.03 -6.85 -18.32
N GLY A 57 -11.31 -7.32 -19.54
CA GLY A 57 -12.64 -7.21 -20.14
C GLY A 57 -13.72 -8.00 -19.40
N GLN A 58 -13.36 -9.12 -18.76
CA GLN A 58 -14.29 -9.94 -17.96
C GLN A 58 -14.61 -9.27 -16.61
N ALA A 59 -13.70 -8.46 -16.06
CA ALA A 59 -13.94 -7.70 -14.85
C ALA A 59 -15.08 -6.67 -14.99
N PHE A 60 -15.36 -6.20 -16.21
CA PHE A 60 -16.51 -5.32 -16.49
C PHE A 60 -17.85 -6.05 -16.61
N GLN A 61 -17.85 -7.37 -16.85
CA GLN A 61 -19.09 -8.16 -16.96
C GLN A 61 -19.69 -8.46 -15.58
N ASN A 62 -18.85 -8.60 -14.55
CA ASN A 62 -19.26 -8.87 -13.17
C ASN A 62 -19.42 -7.60 -12.32
N TYR A 63 -20.31 -6.69 -12.74
CA TYR A 63 -20.56 -5.40 -12.09
C TYR A 63 -20.89 -5.50 -10.58
N LYS A 64 -21.53 -6.60 -10.14
CA LYS A 64 -21.84 -6.83 -8.72
C LYS A 64 -20.58 -7.03 -7.87
N MET A 65 -19.61 -7.80 -8.37
CA MET A 65 -18.37 -8.08 -7.66
C MET A 65 -17.43 -6.87 -7.72
N THR A 66 -17.31 -6.27 -8.90
CA THR A 66 -16.52 -5.04 -9.11
C THR A 66 -17.05 -3.90 -8.25
N GLY A 67 -18.37 -3.71 -8.19
CA GLY A 67 -19.01 -2.72 -7.33
C GLY A 67 -18.77 -2.94 -5.84
N LEU A 68 -18.73 -4.20 -5.38
CA LEU A 68 -18.42 -4.52 -3.99
C LEU A 68 -16.97 -4.16 -3.62
N ILE A 69 -16.01 -4.50 -4.49
CA ILE A 69 -14.59 -4.20 -4.29
C ILE A 69 -14.35 -2.68 -4.31
N LEU A 70 -15.00 -1.96 -5.23
CA LEU A 70 -14.94 -0.49 -5.28
C LEU A 70 -15.57 0.12 -4.03
N GLY A 71 -16.74 -0.36 -3.60
CA GLY A 71 -17.40 0.11 -2.39
C GLY A 71 -16.54 -0.12 -1.14
N MET A 72 -15.89 -1.28 -1.03
CA MET A 72 -14.96 -1.53 0.08
C MET A 72 -13.77 -0.58 0.06
N ASN A 73 -13.07 -0.43 -1.06
CA ASN A 73 -11.85 0.37 -1.14
C ASN A 73 -12.12 1.89 -1.02
N PHE A 74 -13.21 2.39 -1.59
CA PHE A 74 -13.47 3.84 -1.68
C PHE A 74 -14.51 4.38 -0.69
N ILE A 75 -15.37 3.53 -0.12
CA ILE A 75 -16.39 3.97 0.84
C ILE A 75 -16.07 3.42 2.22
N TRP A 76 -15.95 2.10 2.35
CA TRP A 76 -15.77 1.46 3.66
C TRP A 76 -14.41 1.80 4.29
N THR A 77 -13.31 1.61 3.55
CA THR A 77 -11.95 1.87 4.06
C THR A 77 -11.75 3.32 4.50
N PRO A 78 -12.12 4.36 3.70
CA PRO A 78 -11.94 5.74 4.13
C PRO A 78 -12.81 6.13 5.33
N VAL A 79 -14.06 5.65 5.39
CA VAL A 79 -14.95 5.88 6.54
C VAL A 79 -14.38 5.26 7.80
N PHE A 80 -13.90 4.01 7.71
CA PHE A 80 -13.28 3.31 8.82
C PHE A 80 -12.03 4.04 9.33
N VAL A 81 -11.18 4.50 8.42
CA VAL A 81 -9.94 5.22 8.74
C VAL A 81 -10.23 6.60 9.32
N TRP A 82 -11.25 7.29 8.84
CA TRP A 82 -11.69 8.57 9.40
C TRP A 82 -12.16 8.41 10.85
N GLY A 83 -12.90 7.34 11.15
CA GLY A 83 -13.29 6.97 12.52
C GLY A 83 -12.08 6.67 13.41
N LEU A 84 -11.17 5.81 12.96
CA LEU A 84 -9.95 5.46 13.71
C LEU A 84 -9.04 6.67 13.92
N GLY A 85 -8.80 7.46 12.87
CA GLY A 85 -8.04 8.70 12.92
C GLY A 85 -8.68 9.74 13.84
N GLY A 86 -10.01 9.80 13.86
CA GLY A 86 -10.82 10.62 14.75
C GLY A 86 -10.60 10.28 16.23
N ILE A 87 -10.64 9.00 16.57
CA ILE A 87 -10.60 8.49 17.94
C ILE A 87 -9.17 8.44 18.49
N PHE A 88 -8.23 7.84 17.75
CA PHE A 88 -6.87 7.57 18.26
C PHE A 88 -5.86 8.69 17.98
N LEU A 89 -6.05 9.45 16.90
CA LEU A 89 -5.06 10.43 16.40
C LEU A 89 -5.56 11.88 16.53
N ARG A 90 -6.41 12.15 17.53
CA ARG A 90 -7.02 13.49 17.74
C ARG A 90 -6.01 14.61 17.97
N ASN A 91 -4.89 14.29 18.60
CA ASN A 91 -3.86 15.26 18.97
C ASN A 91 -2.68 15.31 17.98
N SER A 92 -2.73 14.55 16.88
CA SER A 92 -1.62 14.45 15.92
C SER A 92 -2.14 14.49 14.48
N PRO A 93 -2.45 15.69 13.94
CA PRO A 93 -3.02 15.83 12.60
C PRO A 93 -2.12 15.27 11.51
N ASP A 94 -0.80 15.39 11.65
CA ASP A 94 0.16 14.89 10.64
C ASP A 94 0.10 13.37 10.49
N LEU A 95 0.04 12.65 11.61
CA LEU A 95 -0.08 11.18 11.61
C LEU A 95 -1.45 10.73 11.09
N ARG A 96 -2.51 11.52 11.33
CA ARG A 96 -3.84 11.25 10.77
C ARG A 96 -3.84 11.35 9.25
N VAL A 97 -3.18 12.36 8.68
CA VAL A 97 -3.06 12.51 7.22
C VAL A 97 -2.26 11.34 6.64
N GLY A 98 -1.14 10.97 7.27
CA GLY A 98 -0.35 9.81 6.85
C GLY A 98 -1.15 8.49 6.86
N LEU A 99 -1.94 8.26 7.92
CA LEU A 99 -2.83 7.10 8.02
C LEU A 99 -3.88 7.08 6.89
N ILE A 100 -4.52 8.23 6.62
CA ILE A 100 -5.50 8.36 5.54
C ILE A 100 -4.84 8.09 4.18
N MET A 101 -3.68 8.68 3.89
CA MET A 101 -2.95 8.43 2.64
C MET A 101 -2.60 6.94 2.46
N LEU A 102 -2.13 6.29 3.52
CA LEU A 102 -1.78 4.86 3.48
C LEU A 102 -2.98 3.97 3.18
N MET A 103 -4.11 4.21 3.84
CA MET A 103 -5.27 3.32 3.75
C MET A 103 -6.23 3.66 2.59
N VAL A 104 -6.27 4.91 2.13
CA VAL A 104 -7.08 5.30 0.95
C VAL A 104 -6.48 4.77 -0.34
N THR A 105 -5.19 4.42 -0.34
CA THR A 105 -4.57 3.79 -1.51
C THR A 105 -5.34 2.52 -1.84
N PRO A 106 -5.91 2.42 -3.06
CA PRO A 106 -6.72 1.25 -3.41
C PRO A 106 -5.85 0.01 -3.31
N THR A 107 -6.35 -1.00 -2.59
CA THR A 107 -5.65 -2.29 -2.54
C THR A 107 -5.62 -2.86 -3.96
N THR A 108 -4.46 -3.35 -4.38
CA THR A 108 -4.34 -4.16 -5.59
C THR A 108 -5.12 -5.44 -5.33
N SER A 109 -6.41 -5.43 -5.67
CA SER A 109 -7.32 -6.57 -5.59
C SER A 109 -6.95 -7.59 -6.66
N LEU A 110 -5.80 -8.24 -6.46
CA LEU A 110 -5.30 -9.42 -7.18
C LEU A 110 -5.98 -10.72 -6.69
N LEU A 111 -7.04 -10.61 -5.88
CA LEU A 111 -7.83 -11.72 -5.34
C LEU A 111 -9.32 -11.48 -5.67
N ALA A 112 -9.66 -11.70 -6.94
CA ALA A 112 -11.00 -11.99 -7.44
C ALA A 112 -10.84 -12.87 -8.69
#